data_AF-A0A972S912-F1
#
_entry.id   AF-A0A972S912-F1
#
_cell.length_a   1.000
_cell.length_b   1.000
_cell.length_c   1.000
_cell.angle_alpha   90.00
_cell.angle_beta   90.00
_cell.angle_gamma   90.00
#
_symmetry.space_group_name_H-M   'P 1'
#
loop_
_entity.id
_entity.type
_entity.pdbx_description
1 polymer ?
#
loop_
_entity_poly.entity_id
_entity_poly.type
_entity_poly.pdbx_seq_one_letter_code
_entity_poly.pdbx_strand_id
1 'polypeptide(L)'
;MTDKKRRDFVKKMAGLGVLGLAAAAGIYGAHYFKPEELRLRPPGAVDEEDFLALCIKCGQCLQVCPYDSILLEDVNGKAGVGTAYIDPHKRGCYLCKAFPCILACPSGALDHEKDELKYVHMGMAVIVNENACLALHNKPVPDSAIDRIYDHTTVLTSKERRERKIEDIPNPSEKRELQIEVLKKLEKFRGGKQCTICADLCPYHPDPSLAIGMVAKNGGYVPEIREKCVGCGACVELCPTNVLDIVPRATYEEIYKKA
;
A
#
# COMPACT_ATOMS: atom_id res chain seq x y z
N MET A 1 13.78 -46.58 -52.16
CA MET A 1 12.87 -45.82 -51.28
C MET A 1 13.03 -44.34 -51.60
N THR A 2 12.04 -43.75 -52.27
CA THR A 2 12.14 -42.50 -53.06
C THR A 2 12.52 -41.28 -52.21
N ASP A 3 13.52 -40.53 -52.67
CA ASP A 3 14.10 -39.30 -52.08
C ASP A 3 13.03 -38.31 -51.53
N LYS A 4 11.92 -38.20 -52.27
CA LYS A 4 10.72 -37.42 -51.89
C LYS A 4 10.17 -37.77 -50.50
N LYS A 5 10.12 -39.06 -50.12
CA LYS A 5 9.61 -39.52 -48.81
C LYS A 5 10.54 -39.14 -47.66
N ARG A 6 11.86 -39.13 -47.89
CA ARG A 6 12.86 -38.71 -46.87
C ARG A 6 12.78 -37.20 -46.63
N ARG A 7 12.65 -36.42 -47.70
CA ARG A 7 12.49 -34.95 -47.60
C ARG A 7 11.19 -34.54 -46.89
N ASP A 8 10.09 -35.23 -47.17
CA ASP A 8 8.81 -34.97 -46.49
C ASP A 8 8.86 -35.39 -45.01
N PHE A 9 9.58 -36.46 -44.68
CA PHE A 9 9.80 -36.88 -43.30
C PHE A 9 10.61 -35.86 -42.49
N VAL A 10 11.72 -35.35 -43.06
CA VAL A 10 12.57 -34.33 -42.42
C VAL A 10 11.80 -33.02 -42.21
N LYS A 11 10.97 -32.59 -43.17
CA LYS A 11 10.11 -31.40 -43.03
C LYS A 11 9.09 -31.55 -41.90
N LYS A 12 8.48 -32.72 -41.74
CA LYS A 12 7.53 -33.00 -40.67
C LYS A 12 8.20 -33.04 -39.29
N MET A 13 9.39 -33.64 -39.20
CA MET A 13 10.17 -33.68 -37.95
C MET A 13 10.68 -32.30 -37.53
N ALA A 14 11.16 -31.49 -38.48
CA ALA A 14 11.56 -30.11 -38.21
C ALA A 14 10.37 -29.25 -37.76
N GLY A 15 9.21 -29.41 -38.41
CA GLY A 15 7.98 -28.71 -38.01
C GLY A 15 7.52 -29.07 -36.60
N LEU A 16 7.55 -30.35 -36.23
CA LEU A 16 7.23 -30.82 -34.87
C LEU A 16 8.25 -30.34 -33.82
N GLY A 17 9.54 -30.29 -34.16
CA GLY A 17 10.58 -29.77 -33.27
C GLY A 17 10.42 -28.28 -32.98
N VAL A 18 10.09 -27.48 -33.99
CA VAL A 18 9.82 -26.04 -33.83
C VAL A 18 8.57 -25.80 -32.99
N LEU A 19 7.49 -26.56 -33.23
CA LEU A 19 6.26 -26.48 -32.42
C LEU A 19 6.51 -26.89 -30.97
N GLY A 20 7.30 -27.93 -30.72
CA GLY A 20 7.66 -28.38 -29.37
C GLY A 20 8.47 -27.33 -28.61
N LEU A 21 9.45 -26.70 -29.26
CA LEU A 21 10.24 -25.60 -28.68
C LEU A 21 9.39 -24.36 -28.41
N ALA A 22 8.50 -23.98 -29.33
CA ALA A 22 7.58 -22.85 -29.14
C ALA A 22 6.60 -23.12 -28.00
N ALA A 23 6.08 -24.34 -27.87
CA ALA A 23 5.20 -24.73 -26.77
C ALA A 23 5.94 -24.73 -25.42
N ALA A 24 7.16 -25.28 -25.37
CA ALA A 24 7.99 -25.26 -24.16
C ALA A 24 8.38 -23.83 -23.75
N ALA A 25 8.76 -22.99 -24.70
CA ALA A 25 9.04 -21.57 -24.45
C ALA A 25 7.77 -20.80 -24.04
N GLY A 26 6.61 -21.13 -24.61
CA GLY A 26 5.32 -20.56 -24.21
C GLY A 26 4.92 -20.94 -22.78
N ILE A 27 5.09 -22.20 -22.40
CA ILE A 27 4.81 -22.70 -21.03
C ILE A 27 5.80 -22.10 -20.02
N TYR A 28 7.10 -22.10 -20.34
CA TYR A 28 8.13 -21.54 -19.46
C TYR A 28 8.03 -20.00 -19.37
N GLY A 29 7.71 -19.34 -20.50
CA GLY A 29 7.44 -17.91 -20.55
C GLY A 29 6.19 -17.54 -19.74
N ALA A 30 5.11 -18.33 -19.80
CA ALA A 30 3.89 -18.11 -19.02
C ALA A 30 4.13 -18.18 -17.50
N HIS A 31 5.08 -18.98 -17.02
CA HIS A 31 5.51 -18.95 -15.61
C HIS A 31 6.27 -17.68 -15.23
N TYR A 32 6.97 -17.05 -16.18
CA TYR A 32 7.68 -15.78 -15.98
C TYR A 32 6.75 -14.56 -16.09
N PHE A 33 5.61 -14.69 -16.77
CA PHE A 33 4.56 -13.67 -16.86
C PHE A 33 3.56 -13.77 -15.71
N LYS A 34 4.01 -13.64 -14.46
CA LYS A 34 3.14 -13.21 -13.35
C LYS A 34 3.40 -11.75 -12.97
N PRO A 35 3.04 -10.75 -13.81
CA PRO A 35 2.87 -9.37 -13.36
C PRO A 35 1.48 -9.19 -12.72
N GLU A 36 1.05 -10.19 -11.97
CA GLU A 36 -0.21 -10.23 -11.28
C GLU A 36 0.06 -9.80 -9.83
N GLU A 37 -0.49 -8.63 -9.50
CA GLU A 37 -1.10 -8.41 -8.19
C GLU A 37 -0.20 -8.05 -7.00
N LEU A 38 0.26 -6.79 -6.95
CA LEU A 38 0.83 -6.19 -5.74
C LEU A 38 -0.07 -5.06 -5.24
N ARG A 39 -1.30 -5.40 -4.85
CA ARG A 39 -2.05 -4.52 -3.94
C ARG A 39 -1.65 -4.86 -2.51
N LEU A 40 -1.62 -3.83 -1.67
CA LEU A 40 -1.32 -4.00 -0.25
C LEU A 40 -2.50 -4.72 0.42
N ARG A 41 -2.26 -5.83 1.10
CA ARG A 41 -3.31 -6.52 1.87
C ARG A 41 -3.53 -5.82 3.23
N PRO A 42 -4.73 -5.91 3.83
CA PRO A 42 -4.97 -5.39 5.17
C PRO A 42 -4.04 -6.00 6.23
N PRO A 43 -3.91 -5.37 7.41
CA PRO A 43 -3.17 -5.94 8.55
C PRO A 43 -3.60 -7.38 8.85
N GLY A 44 -2.63 -8.22 9.22
CA GLY A 44 -2.87 -9.62 9.58
C GLY A 44 -3.10 -10.57 8.40
N ALA A 45 -3.04 -10.10 7.15
CA ALA A 45 -3.19 -10.99 6.01
C ALA A 45 -2.16 -12.13 6.02
N VAL A 46 -2.63 -13.34 5.74
CA VAL A 46 -1.78 -14.48 5.45
C VAL A 46 -1.08 -14.32 4.10
N ASP A 47 -0.26 -15.29 3.71
CA ASP A 47 0.43 -15.29 2.41
C ASP A 47 -0.57 -15.20 1.24
N GLU A 48 -0.14 -14.68 0.09
CA GLU A 48 -1.07 -14.32 -1.00
C GLU A 48 -1.96 -15.45 -1.46
N GLU A 49 -1.37 -16.63 -1.63
CA GLU A 49 -2.08 -17.80 -2.12
C GLU A 49 -3.18 -18.22 -1.12
N ASP A 50 -2.83 -18.25 0.17
CA ASP A 50 -3.79 -18.56 1.24
C ASP A 50 -4.83 -17.47 1.41
N PHE A 51 -4.44 -16.20 1.28
CA PHE A 51 -5.37 -15.07 1.40
C PHE A 51 -6.43 -15.14 0.31
N LEU A 52 -6.03 -15.40 -0.93
CA LEU A 52 -6.92 -15.56 -2.07
C LEU A 52 -7.85 -16.78 -1.92
N ALA A 53 -7.36 -17.86 -1.29
CA ALA A 53 -8.14 -19.07 -1.03
C ALA A 53 -9.14 -18.90 0.14
N LEU A 54 -8.73 -18.24 1.22
CA LEU A 54 -9.51 -18.08 2.46
C LEU A 54 -10.48 -16.90 2.38
N CYS A 55 -10.18 -15.84 1.61
CA CYS A 55 -11.02 -14.65 1.58
C CYS A 55 -12.38 -14.98 0.93
N ILE A 56 -13.41 -15.05 1.77
CA ILE A 56 -14.80 -15.26 1.32
C ILE A 56 -15.48 -13.99 0.78
N LYS A 57 -14.74 -12.89 0.62
CA LYS A 57 -15.21 -11.64 -0.03
C LYS A 57 -16.43 -11.02 0.66
N CYS A 58 -16.53 -11.19 1.98
CA CYS A 58 -17.67 -10.74 2.78
C CYS A 58 -17.67 -9.24 3.08
N GLY A 59 -16.53 -8.56 2.94
CA GLY A 59 -16.40 -7.12 3.18
C GLY A 59 -16.46 -6.67 4.64
N GLN A 60 -16.45 -7.59 5.62
CA GLN A 60 -16.53 -7.22 7.04
C GLN A 60 -15.35 -6.35 7.50
N CYS A 61 -14.14 -6.66 7.04
CA CYS A 61 -12.95 -5.86 7.32
C CYS A 61 -13.06 -4.41 6.80
N LEU A 62 -13.72 -4.21 5.65
CA LEU A 62 -14.00 -2.88 5.10
C LEU A 62 -14.95 -2.10 6.02
N GLN A 63 -16.04 -2.72 6.47
CA GLN A 63 -17.06 -2.06 7.28
C GLN A 63 -16.54 -1.58 8.64
N VAL A 64 -15.65 -2.36 9.25
CA VAL A 64 -15.09 -2.05 10.58
C VAL A 64 -13.86 -1.14 10.52
N CYS A 65 -13.35 -0.80 9.33
CA CYS A 65 -12.15 0.04 9.20
C CYS A 65 -12.48 1.50 9.60
N PRO A 66 -11.92 2.04 10.71
CA PRO A 66 -12.25 3.39 11.15
C PRO A 66 -11.75 4.48 10.19
N TYR A 67 -10.77 4.16 9.34
CA TYR A 67 -10.17 5.11 8.39
C TYR A 67 -10.65 4.94 6.95
N ASP A 68 -11.54 3.98 6.67
CA ASP A 68 -12.00 3.61 5.33
C ASP A 68 -10.84 3.26 4.36
N SER A 69 -9.75 2.69 4.90
CA SER A 69 -8.55 2.37 4.13
C SER A 69 -8.68 1.10 3.29
N ILE A 70 -9.61 0.21 3.65
CA ILE A 70 -9.79 -1.09 3.01
C ILE A 70 -10.83 -0.96 1.89
N LEU A 71 -10.47 -1.41 0.70
CA LEU A 71 -11.28 -1.45 -0.51
C LEU A 71 -11.52 -2.89 -0.93
N LEU A 72 -12.54 -3.13 -1.75
CA LEU A 72 -12.75 -4.41 -2.42
C LEU A 72 -12.37 -4.29 -3.89
N GLU A 73 -11.62 -5.25 -4.39
CA GLU A 73 -11.11 -5.21 -5.76
C GLU A 73 -12.24 -5.45 -6.76
N ASP A 74 -12.21 -4.72 -7.88
CA ASP A 74 -13.23 -4.85 -8.92
C ASP A 74 -12.94 -6.03 -9.89
N VAL A 75 -13.81 -6.23 -10.88
CA VAL A 75 -13.68 -7.33 -11.87
C VAL A 75 -12.49 -7.18 -12.82
N ASN A 76 -12.00 -5.96 -13.02
CA ASN A 76 -10.86 -5.63 -13.88
C ASN A 76 -9.58 -5.44 -13.06
N GLY A 77 -9.71 -5.49 -11.73
CA GLY A 77 -8.65 -5.32 -10.78
C GLY A 77 -7.68 -6.47 -10.79
N LYS A 78 -6.52 -6.21 -10.19
CA LYS A 78 -5.37 -7.11 -10.18
C LYS A 78 -5.01 -7.42 -8.74
N ALA A 79 -5.99 -7.81 -7.94
CA ALA A 79 -5.75 -8.31 -6.60
C ALA A 79 -6.72 -9.43 -6.25
N GLY A 80 -7.26 -10.13 -7.25
CA GLY A 80 -8.34 -11.08 -7.06
C GLY A 80 -9.67 -10.37 -6.82
N VAL A 81 -10.60 -10.54 -7.78
CA VAL A 81 -11.93 -9.91 -7.79
C VAL A 81 -12.65 -10.07 -6.45
N GLY A 82 -13.12 -8.96 -5.88
CA GLY A 82 -13.90 -8.90 -4.64
C GLY A 82 -13.10 -9.14 -3.35
N THR A 83 -11.79 -9.34 -3.43
CA THR A 83 -10.97 -9.48 -2.23
C THR A 83 -10.57 -8.12 -1.66
N ALA A 84 -10.21 -8.10 -0.38
CA ALA A 84 -9.86 -6.88 0.33
C ALA A 84 -8.41 -6.45 0.02
N TYR A 85 -8.23 -5.15 -0.20
CA TYR A 85 -6.93 -4.54 -0.42
C TYR A 85 -6.89 -3.09 0.09
N ILE A 86 -5.70 -2.50 0.10
CA ILE A 86 -5.45 -1.10 0.44
C ILE A 86 -4.73 -0.45 -0.74
N ASP A 87 -5.15 0.77 -1.07
CA ASP A 87 -4.49 1.63 -2.05
C ASP A 87 -3.85 2.82 -1.31
N PRO A 88 -2.54 2.79 -1.04
CA PRO A 88 -1.86 3.84 -0.29
C PRO A 88 -1.96 5.23 -0.92
N HIS A 89 -2.22 5.33 -2.23
CA HIS A 89 -2.41 6.62 -2.90
C HIS A 89 -3.82 7.20 -2.69
N LYS A 90 -4.80 6.38 -2.32
CA LYS A 90 -6.15 6.82 -1.98
C LYS A 90 -6.33 7.00 -0.47
N ARG A 91 -5.96 5.98 0.30
CA ARG A 91 -6.10 5.97 1.76
C ARG A 91 -5.18 4.92 2.38
N GLY A 92 -4.16 5.35 3.12
CA GLY A 92 -3.25 4.44 3.82
C GLY A 92 -3.91 3.82 5.05
N CYS A 93 -3.32 2.75 5.58
CA CYS A 93 -3.69 2.18 6.88
C CYS A 93 -3.04 2.99 8.02
N TYR A 94 -3.83 3.32 9.05
CA TYR A 94 -3.38 4.10 10.20
C TYR A 94 -3.12 3.26 11.46
N LEU A 95 -2.96 1.93 11.32
CA LEU A 95 -2.56 1.00 12.39
C LEU A 95 -3.40 1.16 13.68
N CYS A 96 -4.71 1.00 13.54
CA CYS A 96 -5.65 1.12 14.64
C CYS A 96 -5.30 0.18 15.80
N LYS A 97 -5.56 0.63 17.02
CA LYS A 97 -5.53 -0.23 18.21
C LYS A 97 -6.48 -1.42 18.03
N ALA A 98 -6.01 -2.61 18.42
CA ALA A 98 -6.75 -3.89 18.35
C ALA A 98 -7.21 -4.34 16.95
N PHE A 99 -6.74 -3.67 15.88
CA PHE A 99 -6.97 -4.04 14.49
C PHE A 99 -8.36 -4.64 14.20
N PRO A 100 -9.46 -3.87 14.31
CA PRO A 100 -10.82 -4.41 14.14
C PRO A 100 -11.03 -5.20 12.85
N CYS A 101 -10.31 -4.83 11.78
CA CYS A 101 -10.31 -5.55 10.51
C CYS A 101 -9.89 -7.02 10.62
N ILE A 102 -8.89 -7.32 11.46
CA ILE A 102 -8.43 -8.68 11.76
C ILE A 102 -9.53 -9.42 12.49
N LEU A 103 -10.00 -8.88 13.62
CA LEU A 103 -11.01 -9.51 14.47
C LEU A 103 -12.36 -9.77 13.76
N ALA A 104 -12.68 -8.96 12.76
CA ALA A 104 -13.90 -9.09 11.98
C ALA A 104 -13.80 -10.11 10.82
N CYS A 105 -12.64 -10.75 10.60
CA CYS A 105 -12.45 -11.68 9.48
C CYS A 105 -12.97 -13.09 9.82
N PRO A 106 -14.14 -13.52 9.32
CA PRO A 106 -14.70 -14.81 9.73
C PRO A 106 -13.96 -16.03 9.15
N SER A 107 -13.16 -15.84 8.10
CA SER A 107 -12.54 -16.95 7.36
C SER A 107 -11.08 -17.20 7.69
N GLY A 108 -10.47 -16.34 8.51
CA GLY A 108 -9.03 -16.42 8.82
C GLY A 108 -8.11 -15.95 7.69
N ALA A 109 -8.64 -15.29 6.65
CA ALA A 109 -7.79 -14.63 5.65
C ALA A 109 -6.95 -13.50 6.27
N LEU A 110 -7.46 -12.88 7.33
CA LEU A 110 -6.69 -12.06 8.26
C LEU A 110 -6.54 -12.87 9.56
N ASP A 111 -5.30 -13.16 9.92
CA ASP A 111 -4.92 -14.03 11.03
C ASP A 111 -5.20 -13.38 12.37
N HIS A 112 -6.12 -13.97 13.14
CA HIS A 112 -6.54 -13.48 14.45
C HIS A 112 -5.43 -13.53 15.51
N GLU A 113 -4.37 -14.32 15.30
CA GLU A 113 -3.21 -14.33 16.21
C GLU A 113 -2.28 -13.13 15.97
N LYS A 114 -2.53 -12.32 14.92
CA LYS A 114 -1.73 -11.16 14.52
C LYS A 114 -2.44 -9.83 14.77
N ASP A 115 -3.29 -9.76 15.79
CA ASP A 115 -4.07 -8.57 16.19
C ASP A 115 -3.30 -7.53 17.02
N GLU A 116 -1.97 -7.66 17.08
CA GLU A 116 -1.05 -6.69 17.69
C GLU A 116 -0.06 -6.15 16.66
N LEU A 117 0.33 -4.88 16.80
CA LEU A 117 1.20 -4.19 15.84
C LEU A 117 2.53 -4.94 15.57
N LYS A 118 3.10 -5.60 16.59
CA LYS A 118 4.36 -6.34 16.46
C LYS A 118 4.30 -7.52 15.46
N TYR A 119 3.09 -8.01 15.16
CA TYR A 119 2.87 -9.09 14.20
C TYR A 119 2.39 -8.61 12.84
N VAL A 120 2.05 -7.32 12.72
CA VAL A 120 1.53 -6.74 11.49
C VAL A 120 2.70 -6.38 10.58
N HIS A 121 2.76 -7.03 9.43
CA HIS A 121 3.69 -6.71 8.35
C HIS A 121 2.95 -6.79 7.02
N MET A 122 2.73 -5.65 6.38
CA MET A 122 1.94 -5.54 5.15
C MET A 122 2.85 -5.39 3.92
N GLY A 123 4.03 -4.80 4.11
CA GLY A 123 5.05 -4.58 3.10
C GLY A 123 6.12 -3.63 3.61
N MET A 124 6.82 -2.97 2.70
CA MET A 124 7.90 -2.03 3.03
C MET A 124 7.74 -0.74 2.26
N ALA A 125 7.92 0.40 2.95
CA ALA A 125 7.99 1.68 2.27
C ALA A 125 9.31 1.80 1.51
N VAL A 126 9.26 2.41 0.33
CA VAL A 126 10.44 2.67 -0.51
C VAL A 126 10.45 4.12 -0.98
N ILE A 127 11.64 4.67 -1.17
CA ILE A 127 11.83 6.00 -1.76
C ILE A 127 11.95 5.83 -3.26
N VAL A 128 10.92 6.23 -4.01
CA VAL A 128 10.87 6.10 -5.47
C VAL A 128 11.39 7.35 -6.18
N ASN A 129 11.29 8.52 -5.54
CA ASN A 129 11.77 9.78 -6.12
C ASN A 129 12.19 10.78 -5.04
N GLU A 130 13.42 10.64 -4.56
CA GLU A 130 14.00 11.52 -3.55
C GLU A 130 14.06 13.00 -4.01
N ASN A 131 14.31 13.24 -5.30
CA ASN A 131 14.43 14.59 -5.86
C ASN A 131 13.12 15.39 -5.82
N ALA A 132 11.97 14.72 -5.67
CA ALA A 132 10.67 15.39 -5.48
C ALA A 132 10.41 15.82 -4.02
N CYS A 133 11.29 15.47 -3.07
CA CYS A 133 11.08 15.75 -1.66
C CYS A 133 11.14 17.25 -1.36
N LEU A 134 10.05 17.80 -0.82
CA LEU A 134 10.00 19.21 -0.43
C LEU A 134 11.05 19.54 0.64
N ALA A 135 11.28 18.63 1.58
CA ALA A 135 12.23 18.79 2.66
C ALA A 135 13.69 18.85 2.19
N LEU A 136 14.03 18.10 1.13
CA LEU A 136 15.36 18.12 0.52
C LEU A 136 15.69 19.49 -0.07
N HIS A 137 14.68 20.14 -0.65
CA HIS A 137 14.82 21.46 -1.29
C HIS A 137 14.44 22.62 -0.38
N ASN A 138 14.21 22.38 0.91
CA ASN A 138 13.74 23.37 1.88
C ASN A 138 12.48 24.15 1.41
N LYS A 139 11.62 23.47 0.65
CA LYS A 139 10.35 24.04 0.19
C LYS A 139 9.27 23.81 1.25
N PRO A 140 8.40 24.80 1.51
CA PRO A 140 7.30 24.63 2.43
C PRO A 140 6.25 23.66 1.88
N VAL A 141 5.46 23.07 2.77
CA VAL A 141 4.28 22.29 2.38
C VAL A 141 3.25 23.24 1.76
N PRO A 142 2.81 23.02 0.51
CA PRO A 142 1.76 23.84 -0.08
C PRO A 142 0.41 23.50 0.56
N ASP A 143 -0.40 24.52 0.85
CA ASP A 143 -1.75 24.39 1.40
C ASP A 143 -2.64 23.42 0.61
N SER A 144 -2.50 23.42 -0.73
CA SER A 144 -3.22 22.49 -1.61
C SER A 144 -2.90 21.01 -1.36
N ALA A 145 -1.71 20.69 -0.84
CA ALA A 145 -1.36 19.32 -0.46
C ALA A 145 -2.07 18.86 0.82
N ILE A 146 -2.46 19.80 1.70
CA ILE A 146 -3.28 19.50 2.87
C ILE A 146 -4.75 19.45 2.46
N ASP A 147 -5.20 20.40 1.64
CA ASP A 147 -6.58 20.48 1.16
C ASP A 147 -7.06 19.19 0.49
N ARG A 148 -6.20 18.50 -0.28
CA ARG A 148 -6.57 17.24 -0.94
C ARG A 148 -6.97 16.13 0.05
N ILE A 149 -6.41 16.13 1.27
CA ILE A 149 -6.67 15.07 2.26
C ILE A 149 -8.08 15.18 2.83
N TYR A 150 -8.73 16.35 2.75
CA TYR A 150 -10.15 16.51 3.09
C TYR A 150 -11.06 15.66 2.19
N ASP A 151 -10.60 15.29 0.99
CA ASP A 151 -11.36 14.46 0.05
C ASP A 151 -11.14 12.96 0.27
N HIS A 152 -10.15 12.58 1.08
CA HIS A 152 -9.85 11.18 1.41
C HIS A 152 -10.71 10.63 2.55
N THR A 153 -11.45 11.50 3.25
CA THR A 153 -12.27 11.14 4.41
C THR A 153 -13.76 11.10 4.08
N THR A 154 -14.44 10.09 4.61
CA THR A 154 -15.88 9.90 4.43
C THR A 154 -16.72 10.65 5.48
N VAL A 155 -16.12 11.07 6.60
CA VAL A 155 -16.84 11.58 7.77
C VAL A 155 -17.14 13.08 7.75
N LEU A 156 -16.61 13.81 6.77
CA LEU A 156 -16.83 15.24 6.63
C LEU A 156 -18.18 15.55 5.97
N THR A 157 -18.80 16.65 6.40
CA THR A 157 -19.97 17.19 5.73
C THR A 157 -19.57 17.85 4.40
N SER A 158 -20.55 18.03 3.50
CA SER A 158 -20.33 18.75 2.24
C SER A 158 -19.86 20.18 2.45
N LYS A 159 -20.21 20.82 3.58
CA LYS A 159 -19.75 22.16 3.93
C LYS A 159 -18.28 22.15 4.31
N GLU A 160 -17.89 21.25 5.23
CA GLU A 160 -16.50 21.11 5.69
C GLU A 160 -15.53 20.81 4.54
N ARG A 161 -15.93 19.94 3.61
CA ARG A 161 -15.12 19.64 2.41
C ARG A 161 -14.93 20.86 1.52
N ARG A 162 -16.00 21.62 1.25
CA ARG A 162 -15.93 22.82 0.39
C ARG A 162 -15.14 23.96 1.03
N GLU A 163 -15.32 24.17 2.32
CA GLU A 163 -14.69 25.28 3.05
C GLU A 163 -13.29 24.94 3.57
N ARG A 164 -12.85 23.67 3.42
CA ARG A 164 -11.58 23.14 3.97
C ARG A 164 -11.42 23.50 5.45
N LYS A 165 -12.53 23.37 6.19
CA LYS A 165 -12.63 23.77 7.59
C LYS A 165 -13.45 22.74 8.35
N ILE A 166 -12.86 22.24 9.44
CA ILE A 166 -13.51 21.26 10.32
C ILE A 166 -14.37 22.01 11.33
N GLU A 167 -15.61 21.57 11.50
CA GLU A 167 -16.50 22.08 12.54
C GLU A 167 -16.35 21.22 13.81
N ASP A 168 -16.25 21.89 14.95
CA ASP A 168 -16.31 21.22 16.25
C ASP A 168 -17.76 20.84 16.54
N ILE A 169 -18.01 19.54 16.56
CA ILE A 169 -19.34 18.96 16.81
C ILE A 169 -19.30 18.29 18.19
N PRO A 170 -20.31 18.48 19.04
CA PRO A 170 -20.38 17.79 20.33
C PRO A 170 -20.59 16.27 20.13
N ASN A 171 -19.87 15.46 20.90
CA ASN A 171 -19.95 14.00 20.90
C ASN A 171 -19.87 13.36 19.50
N PRO A 172 -18.78 13.58 18.74
CA PRO A 172 -18.59 12.96 17.44
C PRO A 172 -18.45 11.43 17.58
N SER A 173 -18.69 10.69 16.49
CA SER A 173 -18.40 9.26 16.46
C SER A 173 -16.88 9.03 16.53
N GLU A 174 -16.46 7.91 17.12
CA GLU A 174 -15.04 7.51 17.18
C GLU A 174 -14.38 7.54 15.79
N LYS A 175 -15.08 7.03 14.77
CA LYS A 175 -14.65 7.08 13.37
C LYS A 175 -14.33 8.51 12.91
N ARG A 176 -15.19 9.47 13.28
CA ARG A 176 -15.01 10.88 12.94
C ARG A 176 -13.84 11.48 13.69
N GLU A 177 -13.70 11.19 14.98
CA GLU A 177 -12.57 11.65 15.81
C GLU A 177 -11.22 11.22 15.21
N LEU A 178 -11.07 9.93 14.93
CA LEU A 178 -9.83 9.35 14.39
C LEU A 178 -9.43 9.96 13.04
N GLN A 179 -10.39 10.12 12.11
CA GLN A 179 -10.09 10.70 10.80
C GLN A 179 -9.79 12.21 10.88
N ILE A 180 -10.50 12.94 11.75
CA ILE A 180 -10.25 14.38 11.97
C ILE A 180 -8.91 14.62 12.66
N GLU A 181 -8.47 13.72 13.55
CA GLU A 181 -7.18 13.86 14.21
C GLU A 181 -6.02 13.92 13.20
N VAL A 182 -6.08 13.11 12.14
CA VAL A 182 -5.11 13.14 11.04
C VAL A 182 -5.09 14.51 10.37
N LEU A 183 -6.26 15.05 10.03
CA LEU A 183 -6.37 16.39 9.44
C LEU A 183 -5.85 17.48 10.38
N LYS A 184 -6.22 17.44 11.67
CA LYS A 184 -5.73 18.39 12.67
C LYS A 184 -4.21 18.34 12.82
N LYS A 185 -3.58 17.17 12.69
CA LYS A 185 -2.11 17.02 12.66
C LYS A 185 -1.51 17.63 11.39
N LEU A 186 -2.13 17.42 10.23
CA LEU A 186 -1.69 18.01 8.95
C LEU A 186 -1.80 19.54 8.92
N GLU A 187 -2.86 20.10 9.49
CA GLU A 187 -3.07 21.57 9.56
C GLU A 187 -1.88 22.28 10.22
N LYS A 188 -1.13 21.60 11.10
CA LYS A 188 0.08 22.13 11.71
C LYS A 188 1.19 22.43 10.70
N PHE A 189 1.15 21.89 9.48
CA PHE A 189 2.15 22.10 8.43
C PHE A 189 1.86 23.30 7.53
N ARG A 190 0.68 23.92 7.64
CA ARG A 190 0.39 25.19 6.94
C ARG A 190 1.33 26.30 7.41
N GLY A 191 1.48 27.32 6.57
CA GLY A 191 2.19 28.54 6.94
C GLY A 191 3.72 28.44 6.87
N GLY A 192 4.24 27.60 5.99
CA GLY A 192 5.67 27.67 5.63
C GLY A 192 6.60 26.72 6.39
N LYS A 193 6.07 25.71 7.10
CA LYS A 193 6.91 24.76 7.84
C LYS A 193 7.68 23.83 6.90
N GLN A 194 8.84 23.39 7.37
CA GLN A 194 9.60 22.34 6.70
C GLN A 194 8.80 21.03 6.67
N CYS A 195 8.84 20.33 5.54
CA CYS A 195 8.06 19.11 5.36
C CYS A 195 8.69 17.93 6.11
N THR A 196 8.01 17.43 7.14
CA THR A 196 8.36 16.20 7.89
C THR A 196 7.17 15.24 8.01
N ILE A 197 6.10 15.49 7.23
CA ILE A 197 4.79 14.82 7.34
C ILE A 197 4.89 13.29 7.42
N CYS A 198 5.66 12.66 6.53
CA CYS A 198 5.77 11.20 6.49
C CYS A 198 6.34 10.60 7.78
N ALA A 199 7.25 11.32 8.46
CA ALA A 199 7.84 10.87 9.72
C ALA A 199 6.94 11.25 10.90
N ASP A 200 6.48 12.50 10.96
CA ASP A 200 5.70 13.03 12.07
C ASP A 200 4.29 12.42 12.18
N LEU A 201 3.70 12.01 11.06
CA LEU A 201 2.38 11.36 11.00
C LEU A 201 2.48 9.85 10.74
N CYS A 202 3.67 9.25 10.87
CA CYS A 202 3.77 7.81 10.82
C CYS A 202 2.97 7.19 11.99
N PRO A 203 2.01 6.28 11.73
CA PRO A 203 1.15 5.72 12.75
C PRO A 203 1.82 4.60 13.56
N TYR A 204 3.07 4.26 13.26
CA TYR A 204 3.79 3.22 14.00
C TYR A 204 4.00 3.67 15.45
N HIS A 205 3.65 2.80 16.40
CA HIS A 205 3.70 3.09 17.82
C HIS A 205 4.49 2.01 18.58
N PRO A 206 5.09 2.32 19.74
CA PRO A 206 5.00 3.59 20.48
C PRO A 206 5.85 4.73 19.88
N ASP A 207 6.83 4.42 19.05
CA ASP A 207 7.79 5.41 18.52
C ASP A 207 7.84 5.36 16.98
N PRO A 208 7.27 6.35 16.28
CA PRO A 208 7.29 6.43 14.82
C PRO A 208 8.71 6.46 14.22
N SER A 209 9.69 6.98 14.97
CA SER A 209 11.07 7.12 14.49
C SER A 209 11.75 5.77 14.28
N LEU A 210 11.22 4.68 14.81
CA LEU A 210 11.72 3.32 14.56
C LEU A 210 11.32 2.80 13.17
N ALA A 211 10.27 3.36 12.56
CA ALA A 211 9.77 2.97 11.24
C ALA A 211 10.22 3.93 10.14
N ILE A 212 10.23 5.24 10.43
CA ILE A 212 10.65 6.27 9.47
C ILE A 212 11.25 7.47 10.21
N GLY A 213 12.45 7.88 9.80
CA GLY A 213 13.13 9.08 10.29
C GLY A 213 13.31 10.13 9.19
N MET A 214 13.78 11.32 9.58
CA MET A 214 14.26 12.34 8.64
C MET A 214 15.76 12.52 8.86
N VAL A 215 16.56 12.34 7.81
CA VAL A 215 18.03 12.45 7.86
C VAL A 215 18.52 13.59 6.98
N ALA A 216 19.56 14.28 7.44
CA ALA A 216 20.13 15.41 6.72
C ALA A 216 20.82 14.94 5.44
N LYS A 217 20.54 15.61 4.32
CA LYS A 217 21.16 15.34 3.02
C LYS A 217 21.20 16.61 2.18
N ASN A 218 22.35 16.95 1.63
CA ASN A 218 22.55 18.13 0.76
C ASN A 218 21.99 19.45 1.31
N GLY A 219 22.07 19.67 2.63
CA GLY A 219 21.53 20.89 3.27
C GLY A 219 20.00 20.93 3.44
N GLY A 220 19.30 19.85 3.07
CA GLY A 220 17.90 19.60 3.42
C GLY A 220 17.75 18.28 4.17
N TYR A 221 16.57 17.70 4.12
CA TYR A 221 16.28 16.40 4.73
C TYR A 221 15.59 15.46 3.76
N VAL A 222 15.80 14.16 3.97
CA VAL A 222 15.10 13.09 3.25
C VAL A 222 14.56 12.07 4.25
N PRO A 223 13.45 11.39 3.95
CA PRO A 223 13.00 10.29 4.78
C PRO A 223 14.02 9.15 4.75
N GLU A 224 14.19 8.47 5.87
CA GLU A 224 14.93 7.23 6.01
C GLU A 224 13.95 6.16 6.50
N ILE A 225 13.72 5.13 5.69
CA ILE A 225 12.90 3.99 6.10
C ILE A 225 13.75 3.07 6.98
N ARG A 226 13.16 2.59 8.07
CA ARG A 226 13.83 1.81 9.12
C ARG A 226 13.14 0.47 9.36
N GLU A 227 13.82 -0.40 10.10
CA GLU A 227 13.45 -1.82 10.26
C GLU A 227 12.03 -2.04 10.82
N LYS A 228 11.48 -1.11 11.62
CA LYS A 228 10.12 -1.26 12.15
C LYS A 228 9.02 -0.79 11.19
N CYS A 229 9.34 -0.37 9.97
CA CYS A 229 8.32 -0.08 8.98
C CYS A 229 7.51 -1.34 8.67
N VAL A 230 6.18 -1.24 8.75
CA VAL A 230 5.25 -2.34 8.48
C VAL A 230 4.53 -2.19 7.12
N GLY A 231 4.90 -1.17 6.33
CA GLY A 231 4.33 -0.94 5.01
C GLY A 231 2.88 -0.46 5.00
N CYS A 232 2.40 0.18 6.06
CA CYS A 232 0.99 0.57 6.20
C CYS A 232 0.47 1.56 5.14
N GLY A 233 1.35 2.26 4.42
CA GLY A 233 0.96 3.18 3.34
C GLY A 233 0.55 4.59 3.76
N ALA A 234 0.45 4.90 5.06
CA ALA A 234 0.09 6.26 5.52
C ALA A 234 1.08 7.32 5.00
N CYS A 235 2.38 7.02 4.94
CA CYS A 235 3.37 7.95 4.42
C CYS A 235 3.20 8.25 2.92
N VAL A 236 2.66 7.29 2.14
CA VAL A 236 2.38 7.46 0.70
C VAL A 236 1.18 8.38 0.51
N GLU A 237 0.08 8.14 1.24
CA GLU A 237 -1.12 8.99 1.19
C GLU A 237 -0.80 10.45 1.52
N LEU A 238 -0.02 10.64 2.59
CA LEU A 238 0.24 11.95 3.16
C LEU A 238 1.38 12.70 2.44
N CYS A 239 2.17 12.05 1.59
CA CYS A 239 3.32 12.68 0.94
C CYS A 239 2.87 13.66 -0.16
N PRO A 240 3.13 14.99 -0.04
CA PRO A 240 2.66 15.97 -1.01
C PRO A 240 3.11 15.71 -2.45
N THR A 241 4.30 15.11 -2.62
CA THR A 241 5.00 14.98 -3.91
C THR A 241 5.29 13.53 -4.30
N ASN A 242 4.63 12.54 -3.68
CA ASN A 242 4.75 11.12 -4.01
C ASN A 242 6.21 10.60 -4.04
N VAL A 243 7.00 10.99 -3.03
CA VAL A 243 8.39 10.54 -2.84
C VAL A 243 8.47 9.07 -2.47
N LEU A 244 7.42 8.57 -1.82
CA LEU A 244 7.35 7.25 -1.22
C LEU A 244 6.32 6.40 -1.94
N ASP A 245 6.57 5.10 -1.98
CA ASP A 245 5.63 4.05 -2.39
C ASP A 245 5.74 2.86 -1.44
N ILE A 246 4.83 1.88 -1.55
CA ILE A 246 4.90 0.63 -0.80
C ILE A 246 5.20 -0.52 -1.76
N VAL A 247 6.19 -1.33 -1.41
CA VAL A 247 6.37 -2.66 -2.00
C VAL A 247 5.60 -3.66 -1.11
N PRO A 248 4.46 -4.20 -1.54
CA PRO A 248 3.67 -5.11 -0.72
C PRO A 248 4.45 -6.38 -0.40
N ARG A 249 4.24 -6.91 0.81
CA ARG A 249 4.92 -8.09 1.38
C ARG A 249 6.44 -8.04 1.51
N ALA A 250 7.12 -7.06 0.93
CA ALA A 250 8.56 -6.92 1.08
C ALA A 250 8.93 -6.62 2.53
N THR A 251 10.05 -7.20 2.97
CA THR A 251 10.68 -7.00 4.26
C THR A 251 11.74 -5.90 4.20
N TYR A 252 12.24 -5.49 5.36
CA TYR A 252 13.30 -4.49 5.43
C TYR A 252 14.60 -5.04 4.81
N GLU A 253 14.90 -6.29 5.10
CA GLU A 253 16.07 -7.01 4.60
C GLU A 253 16.09 -7.05 3.07
N GLU A 254 15.00 -7.47 2.44
CA GLU A 254 14.89 -7.58 0.98
C GLU A 254 15.12 -6.24 0.26
N ILE A 255 14.68 -5.13 0.86
CA ILE A 255 14.78 -3.79 0.26
C ILE A 255 16.10 -3.10 0.60
N TYR A 256 16.52 -3.14 1.87
CA TYR A 256 17.56 -2.26 2.42
C TYR A 256 18.81 -2.97 2.90
N LYS A 257 18.74 -4.25 3.28
CA LYS A 257 19.90 -5.08 3.61
C LYS A 257 20.13 -6.10 2.49
N LYS A 258 20.52 -5.61 1.31
CA LYS A 258 20.92 -6.49 0.18
C LYS A 258 21.80 -7.63 0.71
N ALA A 259 21.31 -8.86 0.60
CA ALA A 259 22.07 -10.07 0.86
C ALA A 259 23.20 -10.23 -0.17
#